data_AF-A0A7S1I2T7-F1
#
_entry.id   AF-A0A7S1I2T7-F1
#
_cell.length_a   1.000
_cell.length_b   1.000
_cell.length_c   1.000
_cell.angle_alpha   90.00
_cell.angle_beta   90.00
_cell.angle_gamma   90.00
#
_symmetry.space_group_name_H-M   'P 1'
#
loop_
_entity.id
_entity.type
_entity.pdbx_description
1 polymer ?
#
loop_
_entity_poly.entity_id
_entity_poly.type
_entity_poly.pdbx_seq_one_letter_code
_entity_poly.pdbx_strand_id
1 'polypeptide(L)'
;GDFFSGETGYFKVKGHIGLQPTLHMDLNTLYVFDQNDITNWMHPLGLAFKPDGAHDVSYGPDGAPEVVDGAGAKGYTYVYKVDGSNVTLEDYERMFFWPKAEWSKHSYHIEVSIVDPNIAKEIVYFCHIHNKMSGLIHIQGGVGDTITMYAPYEPDAFDATCGTYGAGPYSKRVSEGGRCMHEQATFMCGAVDSQFAKCMDAIDCKMNHEMSVQNIPASPVATFMHQMIPHHVNAVNMARILLKQSKAYGGSIDMAGEEGKYDGVQDMLIEIVNTQNYQMSEMRKWLLLRNFSTTGVQCNTTAAKQGFVARETERESLASLVALSGAPRAWPFHLSVAAGFFAAWRVWLA
;
A
#
# COMPACT_ATOMS: atom_id res chain seq x y z
N GLY A 1 7.79 -9.80 7.88
CA GLY A 1 7.03 -8.80 8.65
C GLY A 1 5.70 -9.34 9.15
N ASP A 2 5.00 -8.53 9.95
CA ASP A 2 3.61 -8.77 10.40
C ASP A 2 2.65 -8.02 9.49
N PHE A 3 1.84 -8.74 8.70
CA PHE A 3 0.96 -8.16 7.71
C PHE A 3 -0.33 -7.55 8.28
N PHE A 4 -0.64 -7.75 9.56
CA PHE A 4 -1.87 -7.25 10.19
C PHE A 4 -1.64 -6.04 11.10
N SER A 5 -0.38 -5.60 11.20
CA SER A 5 0.01 -4.50 12.08
C SER A 5 0.26 -3.24 11.26
N GLY A 6 -0.47 -2.17 11.55
CA GLY A 6 -0.37 -0.91 10.81
C GLY A 6 -0.87 -1.00 9.36
N GLU A 7 -0.66 0.07 8.59
CA GLU A 7 -1.11 0.17 7.20
C GLU A 7 -0.28 -0.72 6.27
N THR A 8 1.05 -0.67 6.40
CA THR A 8 2.00 -1.34 5.51
C THR A 8 2.52 -2.68 6.06
N GLY A 9 2.15 -3.03 7.29
CA GLY A 9 2.78 -4.11 8.05
C GLY A 9 3.90 -3.56 8.93
N TYR A 10 4.38 -4.34 9.91
CA TYR A 10 5.51 -3.94 10.77
C TYR A 10 6.58 -5.02 10.83
N PHE A 11 7.84 -4.62 11.07
CA PHE A 11 8.90 -5.59 11.28
C PHE A 11 8.72 -6.35 12.59
N LYS A 12 9.00 -7.65 12.53
CA LYS A 12 9.29 -8.51 13.67
C LYS A 12 10.70 -9.01 13.49
N VAL A 13 11.49 -9.00 14.56
CA VAL A 13 12.87 -9.49 14.55
C VAL A 13 12.92 -10.76 15.38
N LYS A 14 13.43 -11.85 14.80
CA LYS A 14 13.54 -13.14 15.50
C LYS A 14 14.37 -12.97 16.77
N GLY A 15 13.85 -13.45 17.89
CA GLY A 15 14.49 -13.29 19.21
C GLY A 15 14.13 -12.01 19.96
N HIS A 16 13.35 -11.11 19.36
CA HIS A 16 12.84 -9.90 20.01
C HIS A 16 11.32 -9.96 20.19
N ILE A 17 10.83 -9.33 21.27
CA ILE A 17 9.39 -9.25 21.58
C ILE A 17 8.83 -7.96 20.96
N GLY A 18 7.63 -8.05 20.39
CA GLY A 18 6.88 -6.91 19.90
C GLY A 18 7.10 -6.58 18.42
N LEU A 19 6.55 -5.44 18.02
CA LEU A 19 6.61 -4.90 16.66
C LEU A 19 7.66 -3.78 16.64
N GLN A 20 8.44 -3.69 15.55
CA GLN A 20 9.50 -2.68 15.39
C GLN A 20 10.42 -2.57 16.63
N PRO A 21 10.96 -3.70 17.14
CA PRO A 21 11.73 -3.68 18.39
C PRO A 21 12.95 -2.76 18.32
N THR A 22 13.29 -2.12 19.43
CA THR A 22 14.60 -1.46 19.53
C THR A 22 15.70 -2.52 19.56
N LEU A 23 16.64 -2.42 18.63
CA LEU A 23 17.83 -3.25 18.56
C LEU A 23 19.00 -2.52 19.24
N HIS A 24 19.96 -3.29 19.75
CA HIS A 24 21.14 -2.76 20.40
C HIS A 24 22.38 -3.23 19.67
N MET A 25 23.27 -2.29 19.33
CA MET A 25 24.54 -2.57 18.67
C MET A 25 25.69 -1.99 19.48
N ASP A 26 26.80 -2.70 19.53
CA ASP A 26 28.04 -2.28 20.17
C ASP A 26 29.01 -1.70 19.13
N LEU A 27 29.78 -0.68 19.54
CA LEU A 27 30.87 -0.17 18.73
C LEU A 27 31.92 -1.26 18.46
N ASN A 28 32.57 -1.17 17.31
CA ASN A 28 33.61 -2.09 16.84
C ASN A 28 33.16 -3.55 16.73
N THR A 29 31.84 -3.78 16.63
CA THR A 29 31.25 -5.11 16.44
C THR A 29 30.59 -5.19 15.07
N LEU A 30 30.84 -6.30 14.37
CA LEU A 30 30.18 -6.60 13.10
C LEU A 30 28.85 -7.31 13.38
N TYR A 31 27.76 -6.72 12.90
CA TYR A 31 26.43 -7.30 12.90
C TYR A 31 26.04 -7.71 11.49
N VAL A 32 25.26 -8.79 11.40
CA VAL A 32 24.68 -9.28 10.14
C VAL A 32 23.16 -9.27 10.29
N PHE A 33 22.48 -8.48 9.47
CA PHE A 33 21.03 -8.53 9.34
C PHE A 33 20.69 -9.56 8.27
N ASP A 34 20.02 -10.63 8.69
CA ASP A 34 19.55 -11.72 7.83
C ASP A 34 18.14 -11.42 7.32
N GLN A 35 17.96 -11.34 6.00
CA GLN A 35 16.68 -11.08 5.34
C GLN A 35 16.12 -12.29 4.58
N ASN A 36 16.60 -13.51 4.87
CA ASN A 36 16.21 -14.73 4.14
C ASN A 36 14.83 -15.27 4.50
N ASP A 37 14.22 -14.81 5.60
CA ASP A 37 12.86 -15.24 5.95
C ASP A 37 11.87 -14.79 4.87
N ILE A 38 10.99 -15.69 4.45
CA ILE A 38 10.07 -15.47 3.32
C ILE A 38 9.13 -14.26 3.50
N THR A 39 8.92 -13.83 4.75
CA THR A 39 8.12 -12.65 5.07
C THR A 39 8.86 -11.33 4.84
N ASN A 40 10.14 -11.37 4.41
CA ASN A 40 10.91 -10.20 3.96
C ASN A 40 10.77 -9.92 2.46
N TRP A 41 10.09 -10.77 1.68
CA TRP A 41 9.85 -10.46 0.27
C TRP A 41 9.12 -9.12 0.12
N MET A 42 9.60 -8.25 -0.78
CA MET A 42 9.23 -6.84 -0.93
C MET A 42 9.60 -5.91 0.25
N HIS A 43 10.39 -6.37 1.22
CA HIS A 43 10.81 -5.59 2.40
C HIS A 43 12.35 -5.49 2.55
N PRO A 44 13.09 -4.94 1.57
CA PRO A 44 14.53 -4.74 1.69
C PRO A 44 14.80 -3.76 2.84
N LEU A 45 15.77 -4.08 3.68
CA LEU A 45 16.13 -3.26 4.82
C LEU A 45 17.10 -2.15 4.38
N GLY A 46 16.85 -0.94 4.84
CA GLY A 46 17.78 0.19 4.80
C GLY A 46 18.09 0.68 6.21
N LEU A 47 19.16 1.46 6.34
CA LEU A 47 19.48 2.18 7.57
C LEU A 47 19.43 3.69 7.32
N ALA A 48 18.89 4.46 8.26
CA ALA A 48 18.75 5.91 8.15
C ALA A 48 18.93 6.64 9.48
N PHE A 49 19.11 7.96 9.42
CA PHE A 49 19.22 8.81 10.61
C PHE A 49 17.87 9.32 11.13
N LYS A 50 16.77 9.04 10.41
CA LYS A 50 15.39 9.37 10.80
C LYS A 50 14.43 8.26 10.33
N PRO A 51 13.22 8.16 10.92
CA PRO A 51 12.20 7.22 10.49
C PRO A 51 11.86 7.36 9.00
N ASP A 52 11.46 6.26 8.38
CA ASP A 52 11.04 6.16 6.98
C ASP A 52 12.11 6.50 5.91
N GLY A 53 13.32 6.95 6.29
CA GLY A 53 14.46 7.09 5.36
C GLY A 53 14.11 7.81 4.06
N ALA A 54 14.45 7.21 2.91
CA ALA A 54 14.15 7.70 1.56
C ALA A 54 12.66 7.99 1.26
N HIS A 55 11.74 7.56 2.13
CA HIS A 55 10.31 7.83 1.98
C HIS A 55 9.88 9.14 2.63
N ASP A 56 10.65 9.69 3.58
CA ASP A 56 10.25 10.91 4.30
C ASP A 56 10.63 12.17 3.53
N VAL A 57 9.77 12.54 2.59
CA VAL A 57 9.96 13.73 1.75
C VAL A 57 9.88 15.07 2.49
N SER A 58 9.61 15.08 3.81
CA SER A 58 9.75 16.31 4.59
C SER A 58 11.20 16.80 4.69
N TYR A 59 12.17 15.91 4.43
CA TYR A 59 13.60 16.22 4.38
C TYR A 59 14.10 16.58 2.97
N GLY A 60 13.24 16.52 1.94
CA GLY A 60 13.58 16.81 0.56
C GLY A 60 13.14 15.71 -0.41
N PRO A 61 13.38 15.88 -1.73
CA PRO A 61 12.98 14.89 -2.73
C PRO A 61 13.63 13.52 -2.55
N ASP A 62 14.81 13.50 -1.93
CA ASP A 62 15.61 12.29 -1.68
C ASP A 62 15.30 11.63 -0.33
N GLY A 63 14.38 12.19 0.46
CA GLY A 63 14.00 11.68 1.77
C GLY A 63 14.96 12.06 2.90
N ALA A 64 14.83 11.38 4.04
CA ALA A 64 15.74 11.54 5.16
C ALA A 64 17.11 10.93 4.85
N PRO A 65 18.21 11.51 5.36
CA PRO A 65 19.54 10.96 5.16
C PRO A 65 19.64 9.50 5.58
N GLU A 66 20.02 8.66 4.62
CA GLU A 66 20.30 7.25 4.82
C GLU A 66 21.76 7.02 5.21
N VAL A 67 22.00 5.89 5.86
CA VAL A 67 23.33 5.31 6.09
C VAL A 67 23.72 4.55 4.81
N VAL A 68 23.84 5.26 3.68
CA VAL A 68 24.20 4.69 2.38
C VAL A 68 25.47 5.27 1.78
N ASP A 69 25.99 4.51 0.81
CA ASP A 69 27.38 4.11 0.64
C ASP A 69 28.23 5.08 -0.19
N GLY A 70 29.54 5.04 0.10
CA GLY A 70 30.59 5.69 -0.65
C GLY A 70 31.91 5.53 0.10
N ALA A 71 32.99 5.25 -0.63
CA ALA A 71 34.35 5.29 -0.09
C ALA A 71 34.61 6.68 0.52
N GLY A 72 34.43 6.81 1.84
CA GLY A 72 34.36 8.11 2.50
C GLY A 72 33.34 8.22 3.64
N ALA A 73 32.45 7.24 3.86
CA ALA A 73 31.69 7.11 5.09
C ALA A 73 32.63 6.84 6.28
N LYS A 74 33.16 7.90 6.89
CA LYS A 74 34.09 7.75 8.02
C LYS A 74 33.32 7.20 9.21
N GLY A 75 33.81 6.07 9.72
CA GLY A 75 33.41 5.56 11.04
C GLY A 75 32.37 4.44 11.02
N TYR A 76 31.88 3.98 9.87
CA TYR A 76 31.03 2.79 9.79
C TYR A 76 31.31 1.97 8.53
N THR A 77 30.91 0.71 8.56
CA THR A 77 30.82 -0.19 7.41
C THR A 77 29.35 -0.57 7.25
N TYR A 78 28.85 -0.49 6.02
CA TYR A 78 27.49 -0.85 5.67
C TYR A 78 27.50 -1.48 4.28
N VAL A 79 27.28 -2.79 4.18
CA VAL A 79 27.46 -3.54 2.93
C VAL A 79 26.27 -4.46 2.68
N TYR A 80 25.64 -4.31 1.52
CA TYR A 80 24.63 -5.24 1.03
C TYR A 80 25.28 -6.48 0.41
N LYS A 81 24.76 -7.67 0.74
CA LYS A 81 25.20 -8.93 0.18
C LYS A 81 24.06 -9.76 -0.39
N VAL A 82 24.27 -10.24 -1.61
CA VAL A 82 23.44 -11.25 -2.29
C VAL A 82 24.31 -12.45 -2.59
N ASP A 83 23.92 -13.64 -2.11
CA ASP A 83 24.67 -14.89 -2.33
C ASP A 83 26.15 -14.78 -1.96
N GLY A 84 26.41 -14.06 -0.86
CA GLY A 84 27.76 -13.78 -0.34
C GLY A 84 28.55 -12.74 -1.11
N SER A 85 28.03 -12.21 -2.23
CA SER A 85 28.67 -11.18 -3.06
C SER A 85 28.19 -9.79 -2.67
N ASN A 86 29.11 -8.82 -2.61
CA ASN A 86 28.76 -7.43 -2.35
C ASN A 86 28.01 -6.83 -3.55
N VAL A 87 26.93 -6.12 -3.28
CA VAL A 87 26.11 -5.43 -4.29
C VAL A 87 25.82 -4.00 -3.85
N THR A 88 25.36 -3.14 -4.76
CA THR A 88 24.83 -1.82 -4.39
C THR A 88 23.42 -1.94 -3.80
N LEU A 89 22.93 -0.87 -3.17
CA LEU A 89 21.53 -0.80 -2.74
C LEU A 89 20.57 -1.00 -3.92
N GLU A 90 20.82 -0.36 -5.06
CA GLU A 90 19.93 -0.43 -6.21
C GLU A 90 19.79 -1.86 -6.76
N ASP A 91 20.90 -2.62 -6.77
CA ASP A 91 20.86 -4.02 -7.18
C ASP A 91 20.22 -4.91 -6.12
N TYR A 92 20.47 -4.63 -4.83
CA TYR A 92 19.83 -5.34 -3.72
C TYR A 92 18.30 -5.15 -3.74
N GLU A 93 17.84 -3.91 -3.74
CA GLU A 93 16.42 -3.53 -3.73
C GLU A 93 15.67 -4.08 -4.95
N ARG A 94 16.26 -3.99 -6.15
CA ARG A 94 15.62 -4.47 -7.39
C ARG A 94 15.21 -5.94 -7.31
N MET A 95 15.98 -6.77 -6.59
CA MET A 95 15.64 -8.18 -6.43
C MET A 95 14.40 -8.40 -5.56
N PHE A 96 14.08 -7.50 -4.63
CA PHE A 96 12.88 -7.61 -3.80
C PHE A 96 11.58 -7.38 -4.58
N PHE A 97 11.66 -6.86 -5.80
CA PHE A 97 10.54 -6.79 -6.76
C PHE A 97 10.42 -8.04 -7.66
N TRP A 98 11.33 -9.01 -7.56
CA TRP A 98 11.20 -10.25 -8.32
C TRP A 98 10.01 -11.06 -7.84
N PRO A 99 9.43 -11.93 -8.70
CA PRO A 99 8.43 -12.90 -8.27
C PRO A 99 8.94 -13.65 -7.03
N LYS A 100 8.08 -13.79 -6.01
CA LYS A 100 8.45 -14.31 -4.70
C LYS A 100 9.20 -15.64 -4.74
N ALA A 101 8.81 -16.53 -5.65
CA ALA A 101 9.48 -17.81 -5.89
C ALA A 101 10.93 -17.65 -6.38
N GLU A 102 11.19 -16.69 -7.28
CA GLU A 102 12.54 -16.41 -7.77
C GLU A 102 13.38 -15.71 -6.70
N TRP A 103 12.81 -14.72 -6.00
CA TRP A 103 13.47 -14.05 -4.87
C TRP A 103 13.92 -15.06 -3.81
N SER A 104 13.07 -16.04 -3.47
CA SER A 104 13.37 -17.02 -2.41
C SER A 104 14.53 -17.98 -2.71
N LYS A 105 15.06 -17.98 -3.94
CA LYS A 105 16.22 -18.80 -4.34
C LYS A 105 17.56 -18.17 -3.96
N HIS A 106 17.55 -16.91 -3.55
CA HIS A 106 18.72 -16.13 -3.22
C HIS A 106 18.82 -15.91 -1.71
N SER A 107 20.02 -15.58 -1.26
CA SER A 107 20.29 -15.19 0.11
C SER A 107 20.64 -13.71 0.23
N TYR A 108 20.09 -13.06 1.25
CA TYR A 108 20.09 -11.60 1.44
C TYR A 108 20.60 -11.25 2.83
N HIS A 109 21.68 -10.47 2.87
CA HIS A 109 22.27 -10.00 4.13
C HIS A 109 22.71 -8.55 4.04
N ILE A 110 22.79 -7.90 5.20
CA ILE A 110 23.43 -6.60 5.35
C ILE A 110 24.44 -6.69 6.48
N GLU A 111 25.69 -6.33 6.18
CA GLU A 111 26.78 -6.29 7.13
C GLU A 111 26.98 -4.86 7.64
N VAL A 112 26.92 -4.68 8.96
CA VAL A 112 26.98 -3.37 9.60
C VAL A 112 27.98 -3.38 10.73
N SER A 113 28.92 -2.44 10.73
CA SER A 113 29.76 -2.16 11.89
C SER A 113 29.91 -0.66 12.07
N ILE A 114 29.93 -0.19 13.33
CA ILE A 114 30.11 1.23 13.66
C ILE A 114 31.35 1.33 14.53
N VAL A 115 32.35 2.08 14.07
CA VAL A 115 33.65 2.23 14.75
C VAL A 115 33.86 3.63 15.31
N ASP A 116 33.21 4.66 14.74
CA ASP A 116 33.26 6.02 15.28
C ASP A 116 32.06 6.25 16.22
N PRO A 117 32.29 6.48 17.52
CA PRO A 117 31.21 6.78 18.47
C PRO A 117 30.44 8.05 18.09
N ASN A 118 31.01 8.97 17.32
CA ASN A 118 30.39 10.27 17.02
C ASN A 118 29.41 10.26 15.84
N ILE A 119 29.19 9.12 15.19
CA ILE A 119 28.27 9.03 14.05
C ILE A 119 26.84 9.31 14.48
N ALA A 120 26.38 8.57 15.50
CA ALA A 120 25.07 8.71 16.06
C ALA A 120 24.99 7.92 17.38
N LYS A 121 24.10 8.36 18.26
CA LYS A 121 23.65 7.54 19.39
C LYS A 121 22.57 6.54 18.96
N GLU A 122 21.71 6.96 18.04
CA GLU A 122 20.60 6.17 17.52
C GLU A 122 20.54 6.28 15.99
N ILE A 123 20.23 5.17 15.33
CA ILE A 123 19.88 5.11 13.91
C ILE A 123 18.59 4.32 13.75
N VAL A 124 18.01 4.33 12.56
CA VAL A 124 16.78 3.62 12.23
C VAL A 124 17.08 2.53 11.24
N TYR A 125 16.51 1.35 11.46
CA TYR A 125 16.34 0.36 10.41
C TYR A 125 14.94 0.49 9.81
N PHE A 126 14.82 0.53 8.49
CA PHE A 126 13.54 0.75 7.83
C PHE A 126 13.38 -0.08 6.56
N CYS A 127 12.17 -0.20 6.05
CA CYS A 127 11.92 -0.84 4.77
C CYS A 127 12.17 0.17 3.63
N HIS A 128 13.02 -0.18 2.67
CA HIS A 128 13.34 0.69 1.55
C HIS A 128 12.22 0.75 0.48
N ILE A 129 11.25 -0.20 0.50
CA ILE A 129 10.08 -0.19 -0.39
C ILE A 129 8.82 0.40 0.26
N HIS A 130 8.48 0.01 1.48
CA HIS A 130 7.27 0.44 2.19
C HIS A 130 7.55 1.45 3.29
N ASN A 131 6.82 2.57 3.28
CA ASN A 131 6.87 3.54 4.38
C ASN A 131 6.19 3.02 5.65
N LYS A 132 6.41 3.70 6.79
CA LYS A 132 5.86 3.35 8.11
C LYS A 132 6.31 1.98 8.63
N MET A 133 7.42 1.48 8.11
CA MET A 133 8.10 0.26 8.54
C MET A 133 9.50 0.61 9.05
N SER A 134 9.60 1.15 10.26
CA SER A 134 10.86 1.57 10.86
C SER A 134 10.98 1.09 12.30
N GLY A 135 12.17 0.69 12.72
CA GLY A 135 12.49 0.46 14.12
C GLY A 135 13.82 1.10 14.49
N LEU A 136 14.07 1.20 15.79
CA LEU A 136 15.22 1.92 16.32
C LEU A 136 16.41 0.98 16.51
N ILE A 137 17.62 1.45 16.23
CA ILE A 137 18.87 0.84 16.69
C ILE A 137 19.52 1.82 17.66
N HIS A 138 19.77 1.36 18.87
CA HIS A 138 20.57 2.06 19.87
C HIS A 138 22.02 1.60 19.83
N ILE A 139 22.95 2.53 19.68
CA ILE A 139 24.39 2.25 19.60
C ILE A 139 25.01 2.47 20.99
N GLN A 140 25.47 1.39 21.62
CA GLN A 140 26.12 1.46 22.93
C GLN A 140 27.43 2.23 22.83
N GLY A 141 27.55 3.28 23.65
CA GLY A 141 28.70 4.20 23.61
C GLY A 141 28.68 5.22 22.47
N GLY A 142 27.64 5.20 21.63
CA GLY A 142 27.40 6.21 20.61
C GLY A 142 27.07 7.57 21.24
N VAL A 143 27.61 8.63 20.66
CA VAL A 143 27.33 10.02 21.00
C VAL A 143 26.67 10.68 19.80
N GLY A 144 25.57 11.37 20.03
CA GLY A 144 24.76 11.95 18.95
C GLY A 144 23.29 12.07 19.35
N ASP A 145 22.47 12.37 18.35
CA ASP A 145 21.05 12.63 18.54
C ASP A 145 20.27 11.38 18.93
N THR A 146 19.24 11.60 19.74
CA THR A 146 18.17 10.63 19.96
C THR A 146 17.07 10.82 18.92
N ILE A 147 16.47 9.73 18.45
CA ILE A 147 15.47 9.72 17.39
C ILE A 147 14.09 9.50 17.99
N THR A 148 13.16 10.39 17.65
CA THR A 148 11.74 10.22 17.98
C THR A 148 11.07 9.34 16.92
N MET A 149 10.67 8.14 17.33
CA MET A 149 9.87 7.23 16.50
C MET A 149 8.39 7.61 16.53
N TYR A 150 7.66 7.32 15.45
CA TYR A 150 6.20 7.31 15.50
C TYR A 150 5.71 6.14 16.36
N ALA A 151 4.58 6.32 17.03
CA ALA A 151 3.95 5.23 17.77
C ALA A 151 3.42 4.17 16.79
N PRO A 152 3.68 2.87 17.04
CA PRO A 152 3.01 1.80 16.31
C PRO A 152 1.49 1.95 16.42
N TYR A 153 0.79 1.62 15.33
CA TYR A 153 -0.66 1.57 15.32
C TYR A 153 -1.16 0.43 16.20
N GLU A 154 -1.98 0.77 17.19
CA GLU A 154 -2.71 -0.19 18.01
C GLU A 154 -4.09 -0.43 17.39
N PRO A 155 -4.38 -1.65 16.90
CA PRO A 155 -5.66 -1.94 16.28
C PRO A 155 -6.79 -1.88 17.31
N ASP A 156 -7.90 -1.24 16.94
CA ASP A 156 -9.12 -1.34 17.72
C ASP A 156 -9.70 -2.77 17.66
N ALA A 157 -10.73 -3.06 18.45
CA ALA A 157 -11.31 -4.40 18.51
C ALA A 157 -11.83 -4.90 17.15
N PHE A 158 -12.30 -3.99 16.28
CA PHE A 158 -12.79 -4.34 14.95
C PHE A 158 -11.61 -4.68 14.03
N ASP A 159 -10.62 -3.80 13.96
CA ASP A 159 -9.42 -3.99 13.14
C ASP A 159 -8.62 -5.23 13.59
N ALA A 160 -8.52 -5.48 14.91
CA ALA A 160 -7.89 -6.68 15.46
C ALA A 160 -8.61 -7.97 15.03
N THR A 161 -9.95 -7.94 15.01
CA THR A 161 -10.79 -9.07 14.58
C THR A 161 -10.70 -9.31 13.08
N CYS A 162 -10.84 -8.25 12.28
CA CYS A 162 -10.85 -8.32 10.82
C CYS A 162 -9.46 -8.41 10.19
N GLY A 163 -8.39 -8.11 10.94
CA GLY A 163 -7.03 -7.97 10.40
C GLY A 163 -6.83 -6.72 9.56
N THR A 164 -7.71 -5.73 9.67
CA THR A 164 -7.73 -4.52 8.84
C THR A 164 -6.97 -3.36 9.48
N TYR A 165 -6.81 -2.27 8.73
CA TYR A 165 -6.26 -1.01 9.24
C TYR A 165 -7.26 0.14 9.08
N GLY A 166 -7.63 0.75 10.22
CA GLY A 166 -8.48 1.93 10.29
C GLY A 166 -9.87 1.72 9.71
N ALA A 167 -10.45 0.52 9.84
CA ALA A 167 -11.79 0.20 9.35
C ALA A 167 -12.84 0.30 10.46
N GLY A 168 -12.45 0.25 11.73
CA GLY A 168 -13.37 0.27 12.88
C GLY A 168 -14.42 1.40 12.86
N PRO A 169 -14.07 2.65 12.53
CA PRO A 169 -15.07 3.73 12.43
C PRO A 169 -16.15 3.51 11.36
N TYR A 170 -15.90 2.66 10.37
CA TYR A 170 -16.82 2.38 9.26
C TYR A 170 -17.68 1.13 9.50
N SER A 171 -17.45 0.41 10.61
CA SER A 171 -18.26 -0.73 11.03
C SER A 171 -19.69 -0.38 11.45
N LYS A 172 -19.97 0.92 11.64
CA LYS A 172 -21.27 1.45 12.04
C LYS A 172 -21.72 2.57 11.12
N ARG A 173 -23.03 2.71 10.96
CA ARG A 173 -23.64 3.81 10.21
C ARG A 173 -23.53 5.13 10.98
N VAL A 174 -23.68 6.26 10.29
CA VAL A 174 -23.63 7.59 10.94
C VAL A 174 -24.74 7.74 11.97
N SER A 175 -25.93 7.19 11.69
CA SER A 175 -27.06 7.12 12.63
C SER A 175 -26.73 6.39 13.95
N GLU A 176 -25.70 5.54 13.94
CA GLU A 176 -25.23 4.74 15.07
C GLU A 176 -23.93 5.30 15.69
N GLY A 177 -23.49 6.49 15.26
CA GLY A 177 -22.25 7.13 15.70
C GLY A 177 -20.98 6.67 14.98
N GLY A 178 -21.11 5.98 13.84
CA GLY A 178 -20.00 5.61 12.96
C GLY A 178 -19.73 6.62 11.84
N ARG A 179 -18.91 6.21 10.86
CA ARG A 179 -18.52 6.99 9.68
C ARG A 179 -19.09 6.45 8.37
N CYS A 180 -19.81 5.34 8.41
CA CYS A 180 -20.43 4.82 7.20
C CYS A 180 -21.65 5.66 6.81
N MET A 181 -21.47 6.56 5.83
CA MET A 181 -22.45 7.59 5.47
C MET A 181 -23.69 7.07 4.72
N HIS A 182 -23.61 5.89 4.13
CA HIS A 182 -24.71 5.34 3.34
C HIS A 182 -25.54 4.39 4.19
N GLU A 183 -26.55 4.95 4.85
CA GLU A 183 -27.55 4.21 5.65
C GLU A 183 -28.22 3.06 4.86
N GLN A 184 -28.22 3.14 3.52
CA GLN A 184 -28.90 2.20 2.61
C GLN A 184 -27.95 1.57 1.58
N ALA A 185 -26.63 1.84 1.64
CA ALA A 185 -25.73 1.20 0.67
C ALA A 185 -25.72 -0.31 0.90
N THR A 186 -25.90 -1.03 -0.20
CA THR A 186 -25.70 -2.47 -0.28
C THR A 186 -24.41 -2.71 -1.03
N PHE A 187 -23.33 -3.04 -0.32
CA PHE A 187 -22.04 -3.36 -0.94
C PHE A 187 -21.96 -4.83 -1.35
N MET A 188 -22.71 -5.70 -0.67
CA MET A 188 -22.82 -7.13 -0.98
C MET A 188 -24.27 -7.59 -0.90
N CYS A 189 -24.67 -8.49 -1.80
CA CYS A 189 -25.97 -9.16 -1.78
C CYS A 189 -25.90 -10.48 -0.99
N GLY A 190 -27.03 -10.92 -0.43
CA GLY A 190 -27.14 -12.19 0.31
C GLY A 190 -27.04 -12.03 1.83
N ALA A 191 -26.73 -13.12 2.54
CA ALA A 191 -26.62 -13.10 4.00
C ALA A 191 -25.31 -12.42 4.43
N VAL A 192 -25.40 -11.36 5.23
CA VAL A 192 -24.27 -10.50 5.64
C VAL A 192 -23.97 -10.57 7.14
N ASP A 193 -24.57 -11.52 7.87
CA ASP A 193 -24.43 -11.61 9.33
C ASP A 193 -23.10 -12.22 9.79
N SER A 194 -22.36 -12.87 8.89
CA SER A 194 -21.07 -13.49 9.18
C SER A 194 -20.02 -12.45 9.53
N GLN A 195 -19.02 -12.83 10.35
CA GLN A 195 -17.91 -11.94 10.69
C GLN A 195 -17.16 -11.47 9.43
N PHE A 196 -16.94 -12.37 8.48
CA PHE A 196 -16.31 -12.04 7.20
C PHE A 196 -17.09 -10.96 6.45
N ALA A 197 -18.41 -11.13 6.30
CA ALA A 197 -19.25 -10.15 5.61
C ALA A 197 -19.28 -8.80 6.34
N LYS A 198 -19.31 -8.79 7.68
CA LYS A 198 -19.22 -7.53 8.45
C LYS A 198 -17.90 -6.80 8.24
N CYS A 199 -16.79 -7.53 8.16
CA CYS A 199 -15.49 -6.95 7.83
C CYS A 199 -15.49 -6.33 6.42
N MET A 200 -16.01 -7.07 5.42
CA MET A 200 -16.08 -6.61 4.04
C MET A 200 -16.98 -5.36 3.88
N ASP A 201 -18.16 -5.34 4.50
CA ASP A 201 -19.09 -4.19 4.45
C ASP A 201 -18.45 -2.91 5.01
N ALA A 202 -17.70 -3.02 6.11
CA ALA A 202 -17.04 -1.87 6.72
C ALA A 202 -15.96 -1.28 5.81
N ILE A 203 -15.14 -2.11 5.17
CA ILE A 203 -14.06 -1.63 4.31
C ILE A 203 -14.58 -1.11 2.96
N ASP A 204 -15.65 -1.69 2.42
CA ASP A 204 -16.33 -1.16 1.24
C ASP A 204 -16.97 0.20 1.55
N CYS A 205 -17.54 0.35 2.75
CA CYS A 205 -18.03 1.65 3.18
C CYS A 205 -16.90 2.67 3.38
N LYS A 206 -15.77 2.25 3.95
CA LYS A 206 -14.56 3.07 4.06
C LYS A 206 -14.08 3.53 2.69
N MET A 207 -13.95 2.62 1.73
CA MET A 207 -13.55 2.92 0.36
C MET A 207 -14.49 3.95 -0.26
N ASN A 208 -15.79 3.69 -0.23
CA ASN A 208 -16.77 4.57 -0.84
C ASN A 208 -16.74 5.97 -0.21
N HIS A 209 -16.59 6.05 1.11
CA HIS A 209 -16.43 7.34 1.80
C HIS A 209 -15.13 8.03 1.39
N GLU A 210 -13.98 7.37 1.55
CA GLU A 210 -12.67 8.00 1.34
C GLU A 210 -12.38 8.30 -0.14
N MET A 211 -12.97 7.56 -1.10
CA MET A 211 -12.90 7.84 -2.55
C MET A 211 -13.82 8.96 -3.01
N SER A 212 -14.79 9.37 -2.19
CA SER A 212 -15.75 10.44 -2.51
C SER A 212 -15.14 11.82 -2.28
N VAL A 213 -14.18 12.18 -3.13
CA VAL A 213 -13.39 13.41 -3.04
C VAL A 213 -13.75 14.42 -4.13
N GLN A 214 -13.46 15.69 -3.85
CA GLN A 214 -13.59 16.78 -4.83
C GLN A 214 -12.58 16.59 -5.97
N ASN A 215 -13.06 16.77 -7.20
CA ASN A 215 -12.20 16.88 -8.37
C ASN A 215 -11.30 18.12 -8.25
N ILE A 216 -10.04 17.98 -8.64
CA ILE A 216 -9.07 19.07 -8.80
C ILE A 216 -8.85 19.26 -10.30
N PRO A 217 -9.62 20.12 -11.00
CA PRO A 217 -9.54 20.25 -12.46
C PRO A 217 -8.14 20.65 -12.96
N ALA A 218 -7.41 21.42 -12.15
CA ALA A 218 -6.04 21.83 -12.44
C ALA A 218 -5.02 20.67 -12.36
N SER A 219 -5.38 19.54 -11.75
CA SER A 219 -4.52 18.36 -11.62
C SER A 219 -5.35 17.06 -11.62
N PRO A 220 -5.66 16.53 -12.82
CA PRO A 220 -6.30 15.21 -12.94
C PRO A 220 -5.49 14.10 -12.26
N VAL A 221 -4.16 14.22 -12.24
CA VAL A 221 -3.27 13.28 -11.54
C VAL A 221 -3.51 13.32 -10.03
N ALA A 222 -3.60 14.51 -9.42
CA ALA A 222 -3.90 14.59 -7.98
C ALA A 222 -5.28 14.00 -7.65
N THR A 223 -6.28 14.26 -8.50
CA THR A 223 -7.62 13.65 -8.36
C THR A 223 -7.56 12.13 -8.44
N PHE A 224 -6.81 11.59 -9.41
CA PHE A 224 -6.57 10.15 -9.53
C PHE A 224 -5.91 9.59 -8.26
N MET A 225 -4.84 10.20 -7.76
CA MET A 225 -4.16 9.72 -6.55
C MET A 225 -5.08 9.76 -5.31
N HIS A 226 -5.88 10.84 -5.16
CA HIS A 226 -6.83 10.96 -4.05
C HIS A 226 -7.94 9.92 -4.05
N GLN A 227 -8.29 9.35 -5.22
CA GLN A 227 -9.23 8.23 -5.32
C GLN A 227 -8.53 6.87 -5.28
N MET A 228 -7.36 6.74 -5.89
CA MET A 228 -6.68 5.47 -6.03
C MET A 228 -6.02 5.01 -4.72
N ILE A 229 -5.57 5.94 -3.87
CA ILE A 229 -5.08 5.61 -2.52
C ILE A 229 -6.16 4.85 -1.72
N PRO A 230 -7.36 5.40 -1.47
CA PRO A 230 -8.40 4.67 -0.72
C PRO A 230 -8.91 3.42 -1.45
N HIS A 231 -8.88 3.37 -2.79
CA HIS A 231 -9.13 2.15 -3.54
C HIS A 231 -8.11 1.04 -3.20
N HIS A 232 -6.82 1.38 -3.17
CA HIS A 232 -5.74 0.46 -2.79
C HIS A 232 -5.83 0.06 -1.32
N VAL A 233 -6.16 0.99 -0.41
CA VAL A 233 -6.43 0.68 1.01
C VAL A 233 -7.53 -0.39 1.13
N ASN A 234 -8.59 -0.30 0.33
CA ASN A 234 -9.65 -1.31 0.34
C ASN A 234 -9.13 -2.67 -0.13
N ALA A 235 -8.40 -2.71 -1.26
CA ALA A 235 -7.82 -3.95 -1.78
C ALA A 235 -6.89 -4.63 -0.76
N VAL A 236 -6.04 -3.86 -0.08
CA VAL A 236 -5.17 -4.35 1.01
C VAL A 236 -6.00 -4.91 2.16
N ASN A 237 -7.04 -4.20 2.60
CA ASN A 237 -7.90 -4.65 3.68
C ASN A 237 -8.72 -5.90 3.31
N MET A 238 -9.24 -5.99 2.08
CA MET A 238 -9.90 -7.21 1.56
C MET A 238 -8.95 -8.40 1.62
N ALA A 239 -7.71 -8.20 1.15
CA ALA A 239 -6.71 -9.24 1.15
C ALA A 239 -6.39 -9.71 2.58
N ARG A 240 -6.24 -8.78 3.53
CA ARG A 240 -6.01 -9.09 4.95
C ARG A 240 -7.17 -9.83 5.60
N ILE A 241 -8.42 -9.45 5.32
CA ILE A 241 -9.60 -10.12 5.88
C ILE A 241 -9.59 -11.60 5.51
N LEU A 242 -9.34 -11.91 4.22
CA LEU A 242 -9.28 -13.29 3.77
C LEU A 242 -8.02 -14.00 4.31
N LEU A 243 -6.87 -13.33 4.33
CA LEU A 243 -5.61 -13.87 4.86
C LEU A 243 -5.74 -14.29 6.33
N LYS A 244 -6.50 -13.54 7.14
CA LYS A 244 -6.81 -13.88 8.54
C LYS A 244 -7.57 -15.22 8.67
N GLN A 245 -8.31 -15.62 7.64
CA GLN A 245 -9.03 -16.90 7.61
C GLN A 245 -8.13 -18.08 7.19
N SER A 246 -6.88 -17.83 6.79
CA SER A 246 -5.96 -18.89 6.38
C SER A 246 -5.48 -19.72 7.57
N LYS A 247 -5.23 -21.02 7.35
CA LYS A 247 -4.60 -21.90 8.35
C LYS A 247 -3.26 -21.36 8.86
N ALA A 248 -2.47 -20.70 8.01
CA ALA A 248 -1.17 -20.12 8.40
C ALA A 248 -1.31 -19.00 9.45
N TYR A 249 -2.49 -18.37 9.53
CA TYR A 249 -2.78 -17.28 10.46
C TYR A 249 -3.88 -17.64 11.48
N GLY A 250 -4.10 -18.94 11.72
CA GLY A 250 -5.00 -19.45 12.76
C GLY A 250 -6.47 -19.57 12.34
N GLY A 251 -6.79 -19.34 11.07
CA GLY A 251 -8.09 -19.64 10.50
C GLY A 251 -8.22 -21.10 10.04
N SER A 252 -9.28 -21.38 9.29
CA SER A 252 -9.63 -22.75 8.85
C SER A 252 -9.48 -22.99 7.35
N ILE A 253 -9.30 -21.94 6.55
CA ILE A 253 -9.26 -22.04 5.09
C ILE A 253 -7.85 -22.42 4.65
N ASP A 254 -7.76 -23.49 3.87
CA ASP A 254 -6.52 -23.83 3.18
C ASP A 254 -6.37 -22.99 1.93
N MET A 255 -5.35 -22.14 1.92
CA MET A 255 -5.04 -21.24 0.82
C MET A 255 -3.59 -21.41 0.35
N ALA A 256 -2.92 -22.46 0.83
CA ALA A 256 -1.57 -22.79 0.41
C ALA A 256 -1.57 -23.29 -1.04
N GLY A 257 -0.51 -22.96 -1.76
CA GLY A 257 -0.22 -23.50 -3.07
C GLY A 257 0.70 -24.71 -3.01
N GLU A 258 1.35 -25.02 -4.11
CA GLU A 258 2.43 -26.00 -4.14
C GLU A 258 3.63 -25.50 -3.31
N GLU A 259 4.24 -26.41 -2.54
CA GLU A 259 5.38 -26.08 -1.70
C GLU A 259 6.54 -25.50 -2.52
N GLY A 260 7.06 -24.35 -2.08
CA GLY A 260 8.14 -23.63 -2.77
C GLY A 260 7.74 -22.96 -4.09
N LYS A 261 6.48 -23.06 -4.53
CA LYS A 261 5.97 -22.35 -5.72
C LYS A 261 5.38 -21.00 -5.42
N TYR A 262 4.86 -20.81 -4.20
CA TYR A 262 4.21 -19.57 -3.76
C TYR A 262 3.09 -19.12 -4.72
N ASP A 263 2.32 -20.08 -5.23
CA ASP A 263 1.26 -19.90 -6.23
C ASP A 263 -0.15 -20.04 -5.64
N GLY A 264 -0.25 -20.20 -4.31
CA GLY A 264 -1.51 -20.28 -3.60
C GLY A 264 -2.23 -18.94 -3.50
N VAL A 265 -3.52 -18.99 -3.19
CA VAL A 265 -4.31 -17.78 -2.89
C VAL A 265 -3.65 -16.98 -1.77
N GLN A 266 -3.08 -17.63 -0.77
CA GLN A 266 -2.35 -16.95 0.32
C GLN A 266 -1.23 -16.04 -0.20
N ASP A 267 -0.43 -16.52 -1.16
CA ASP A 267 0.68 -15.75 -1.72
C ASP A 267 0.18 -14.60 -2.58
N MET A 268 -0.88 -14.81 -3.38
CA MET A 268 -1.56 -13.75 -4.10
C MET A 268 -2.08 -12.65 -3.16
N LEU A 269 -2.65 -13.01 -1.99
CA LEU A 269 -3.12 -12.02 -1.02
C LEU A 269 -1.95 -11.22 -0.42
N ILE A 270 -0.82 -11.87 -0.11
CA ILE A 270 0.39 -11.20 0.38
C ILE A 270 0.96 -10.27 -0.70
N GLU A 271 0.96 -10.69 -1.97
CA GLU A 271 1.34 -9.84 -3.11
C GLU A 271 0.43 -8.61 -3.24
N ILE A 272 -0.89 -8.77 -3.12
CA ILE A 272 -1.81 -7.64 -3.08
C ILE A 272 -1.45 -6.69 -1.94
N VAL A 273 -1.23 -7.21 -0.73
CA VAL A 273 -0.87 -6.38 0.44
C VAL A 273 0.42 -5.61 0.18
N ASN A 274 1.50 -6.28 -0.24
CA ASN A 274 2.79 -5.64 -0.42
C ASN A 274 2.78 -4.65 -1.61
N THR A 275 2.33 -5.08 -2.79
CA THR A 275 2.40 -4.26 -4.01
C THR A 275 1.50 -3.04 -3.95
N GLN A 276 0.27 -3.18 -3.43
CA GLN A 276 -0.66 -2.06 -3.32
C GLN A 276 -0.18 -1.07 -2.25
N ASN A 277 0.44 -1.54 -1.15
CA ASN A 277 1.06 -0.65 -0.16
C ASN A 277 2.23 0.16 -0.77
N TYR A 278 3.09 -0.48 -1.56
CA TYR A 278 4.16 0.24 -2.29
C TYR A 278 3.58 1.33 -3.19
N GLN A 279 2.57 0.98 -4.00
CA GLN A 279 1.89 1.94 -4.86
C GLN A 279 1.27 3.10 -4.07
N MET A 280 0.66 2.84 -2.91
CA MET A 280 0.17 3.90 -2.03
C MET A 280 1.28 4.83 -1.52
N SER A 281 2.43 4.29 -1.13
CA SER A 281 3.60 5.08 -0.73
C SER A 281 4.05 6.00 -1.87
N GLU A 282 4.15 5.48 -3.10
CA GLU A 282 4.54 6.26 -4.28
C GLU A 282 3.53 7.34 -4.65
N MET A 283 2.23 7.03 -4.59
CA MET A 283 1.16 8.01 -4.83
C MET A 283 1.22 9.16 -3.82
N ARG A 284 1.46 8.85 -2.53
CA ARG A 284 1.60 9.85 -1.46
C ARG A 284 2.87 10.68 -1.63
N LYS A 285 3.99 10.04 -1.97
CA LYS A 285 5.26 10.72 -2.29
C LYS A 285 5.06 11.72 -3.42
N TRP A 286 4.41 11.30 -4.51
CA TRP A 286 4.12 12.16 -5.65
C TRP A 286 3.29 13.39 -5.28
N LEU A 287 2.25 13.21 -4.46
CA LEU A 287 1.38 14.30 -3.97
C LEU A 287 2.17 15.31 -3.14
N LEU A 288 2.95 14.84 -2.16
CA LEU A 288 3.72 15.67 -1.25
C LEU A 288 4.79 16.51 -1.99
N LEU A 289 5.54 15.91 -2.93
CA LEU A 289 6.54 16.62 -3.73
C LEU A 289 5.95 17.72 -4.63
N ARG A 290 4.63 17.73 -4.80
CA ARG A 290 3.88 18.73 -5.59
C ARG A 290 2.95 19.58 -4.73
N ASN A 291 3.17 19.60 -3.41
CA ASN A 291 2.41 20.38 -2.44
C ASN A 291 0.90 20.07 -2.42
N PHE A 292 0.50 18.84 -2.78
CA PHE A 292 -0.84 18.35 -2.55
C PHE A 292 -0.94 17.63 -1.20
N SER A 293 -2.11 17.69 -0.58
CA SER A 293 -2.46 16.82 0.55
C SER A 293 -2.42 15.34 0.15
N THR A 294 -2.06 14.44 1.06
CA THR A 294 -2.10 12.98 0.83
C THR A 294 -3.53 12.41 0.85
N THR A 295 -4.49 13.19 1.35
CA THR A 295 -5.92 12.86 1.32
C THR A 295 -6.70 13.90 0.53
N GLY A 296 -7.67 13.46 -0.26
CA GLY A 296 -8.56 14.36 -0.98
C GLY A 296 -9.56 15.06 -0.07
N VAL A 297 -10.03 16.23 -0.50
CA VAL A 297 -11.10 16.95 0.19
C VAL A 297 -12.41 16.21 -0.01
N GLN A 298 -13.07 15.80 1.07
CA GLN A 298 -14.33 15.06 1.02
C GLN A 298 -15.44 15.89 0.34
N CYS A 299 -16.29 15.21 -0.43
CA CYS A 299 -17.51 15.80 -0.97
C CYS A 299 -18.44 16.16 0.18
N ASN A 300 -18.75 17.45 0.38
CA ASN A 300 -19.79 17.83 1.32
C ASN A 300 -21.14 17.30 0.79
N THR A 301 -21.94 16.67 1.65
CA THR A 301 -23.19 15.96 1.27
C THR A 301 -24.20 16.84 0.53
N THR A 302 -24.12 18.17 0.68
CA THR A 302 -24.94 19.14 -0.06
C THR A 302 -24.58 19.23 -1.55
N ALA A 303 -23.29 19.10 -1.90
CA ALA A 303 -22.81 19.19 -3.28
C ALA A 303 -22.98 17.86 -4.06
N ALA A 304 -22.82 16.71 -3.38
CA ALA A 304 -23.06 15.39 -3.97
C ALA A 304 -24.52 15.21 -4.44
N LYS A 305 -25.49 15.79 -3.71
CA LYS A 305 -26.91 15.79 -4.12
C LYS A 305 -27.18 16.63 -5.38
N GLN A 306 -26.44 17.70 -5.62
CA GLN A 306 -26.65 18.56 -6.80
C GLN A 306 -26.27 17.85 -8.11
N GLY A 307 -25.22 17.03 -8.11
CA GLY A 307 -24.81 16.27 -9.30
C GLY A 307 -25.73 15.11 -9.67
N PHE A 308 -26.37 14.48 -8.67
CA PHE A 308 -27.32 13.39 -8.90
C PHE A 308 -28.68 13.91 -9.40
N VAL A 309 -29.21 14.96 -8.76
CA VAL A 309 -30.47 15.60 -9.17
C VAL A 309 -30.36 16.20 -10.58
N ALA A 310 -29.23 16.82 -10.92
CA ALA A 310 -29.02 17.38 -12.26
C ALA A 310 -29.05 16.30 -13.36
N ARG A 311 -28.45 15.12 -13.13
CA ARG A 311 -28.46 14.01 -14.10
C ARG A 311 -29.82 13.34 -14.23
N GLU A 312 -30.59 13.26 -13.15
CA GLU A 312 -31.97 12.74 -13.19
C GLU A 312 -32.87 13.68 -14.02
N THR A 313 -32.75 15.00 -13.82
CA THR A 313 -33.47 16.00 -14.63
C THR A 313 -33.05 16.02 -16.10
N GLU A 314 -31.77 15.80 -16.42
CA GLU A 314 -31.32 15.67 -17.82
C GLU A 314 -31.83 14.38 -18.48
N ARG A 315 -31.90 13.27 -17.72
CA ARG A 315 -32.42 11.99 -18.22
C ARG A 315 -33.92 12.05 -18.48
N GLU A 316 -34.68 12.76 -17.63
CA GLU A 316 -36.10 13.04 -17.83
C GLU A 316 -36.35 13.99 -19.01
N SER A 317 -35.49 15.01 -19.22
CA SER A 317 -35.62 15.92 -20.37
C SER A 317 -35.31 15.22 -21.70
N LEU A 318 -34.30 14.36 -21.75
CA LEU A 318 -33.96 13.54 -22.93
C LEU A 318 -35.05 12.49 -23.23
N ALA A 319 -35.63 11.87 -22.20
CA ALA A 319 -36.77 10.97 -22.38
C ALA A 319 -38.01 11.70 -22.94
N SER A 320 -38.24 12.96 -22.52
CA SER A 320 -39.34 13.79 -23.03
C SER A 320 -39.10 14.29 -24.47
N LEU A 321 -37.85 14.51 -24.88
CA LEU A 321 -37.48 14.87 -26.27
C LEU A 321 -37.66 13.71 -27.25
N VAL A 322 -37.42 12.47 -26.82
CA VAL A 322 -37.67 11.27 -27.64
C VAL A 322 -39.18 11.01 -27.78
N ALA A 323 -39.98 11.30 -26.75
CA ALA A 323 -41.44 11.15 -26.81
C ALA A 323 -42.15 12.16 -27.74
N LEU A 324 -41.54 13.32 -28.03
CA LEU A 324 -42.12 14.38 -28.87
C LEU A 324 -41.79 14.28 -30.37
N SER A 325 -40.94 13.34 -30.79
CA SER A 325 -40.56 13.18 -32.22
C SER A 325 -41.31 12.04 -32.95
N GLY A 326 -42.38 11.52 -32.35
CA GLY A 326 -43.24 10.51 -32.97
C GLY A 326 -44.09 11.06 -34.13
N ALA A 327 -43.51 11.13 -35.33
CA ALA A 327 -44.27 11.13 -36.59
C ALA A 327 -43.49 10.41 -37.70
N PRO A 328 -44.13 9.50 -38.47
CA PRO A 328 -43.44 8.69 -39.47
C PRO A 328 -43.28 9.48 -40.77
N ARG A 329 -42.07 9.49 -41.34
CA ARG A 329 -41.88 9.84 -42.76
C ARG A 329 -41.28 8.64 -43.49
N ALA A 330 -42.11 8.08 -44.36
CA ALA A 330 -41.75 7.08 -45.35
C ALA A 330 -41.05 7.72 -46.56
N TRP A 331 -40.46 6.85 -47.41
CA TRP A 331 -40.03 6.97 -48.83
C TRP A 331 -38.52 6.80 -49.08
N PRO A 332 -38.08 6.28 -50.26
CA PRO A 332 -37.96 4.83 -50.51
C PRO A 332 -36.55 4.43 -50.99
N PHE A 333 -36.37 3.14 -51.22
CA PHE A 333 -35.22 2.47 -51.82
C PHE A 333 -34.63 3.16 -53.07
N HIS A 334 -33.30 3.12 -53.19
CA HIS A 334 -32.62 2.60 -54.38
C HIS A 334 -31.23 2.04 -54.05
N LEU A 335 -30.99 0.79 -54.45
CA LEU A 335 -29.70 0.10 -54.46
C LEU A 335 -28.70 0.80 -55.40
N SER A 336 -27.43 0.82 -55.02
CA SER A 336 -26.35 0.48 -55.95
C SER A 336 -25.18 -0.18 -55.22
N VAL A 337 -24.67 -1.23 -55.87
CA VAL A 337 -23.61 -2.14 -55.46
C VAL A 337 -22.25 -1.51 -55.78
N ALA A 338 -21.29 -1.62 -54.86
CA ALA A 338 -19.86 -1.67 -55.22
C ALA A 338 -19.06 -2.42 -54.15
N ALA A 339 -18.42 -3.50 -54.59
CA ALA A 339 -17.50 -4.33 -53.85
C ALA A 339 -16.17 -3.63 -53.56
N GLY A 340 -15.45 -4.03 -52.51
CA GLY A 340 -14.09 -3.54 -52.26
C GLY A 340 -13.45 -3.97 -50.94
N PHE A 341 -13.10 -5.25 -50.86
CA PHE A 341 -11.86 -5.82 -50.31
C PHE A 341 -11.04 -5.19 -49.14
N PHE A 342 -10.60 -6.13 -48.29
CA PHE A 342 -9.38 -6.23 -47.48
C PHE A 342 -9.34 -5.68 -46.04
N ALA A 343 -9.20 -6.66 -45.14
CA ALA A 343 -8.74 -6.56 -43.77
C ALA A 343 -7.27 -6.13 -43.68
N ALA A 344 -6.91 -5.44 -42.58
CA ALA A 344 -5.63 -5.62 -41.90
C ALA A 344 -5.69 -5.05 -40.48
N TRP A 345 -5.62 -5.94 -39.50
CA TRP A 345 -5.12 -5.65 -38.15
C TRP A 345 -3.64 -5.26 -38.24
N ARG A 346 -3.22 -4.23 -37.48
CA ARG A 346 -1.80 -3.99 -37.18
C ARG A 346 -1.61 -3.75 -35.68
N VAL A 347 -1.03 -4.78 -35.07
CA VAL A 347 -0.27 -4.72 -33.82
C VAL A 347 1.04 -3.97 -34.10
N TRP A 348 1.46 -3.08 -33.21
CA TRP A 348 2.82 -2.55 -33.17
C TRP A 348 3.43 -2.87 -31.81
N LEU A 349 4.45 -3.73 -31.85
CA LEU A 349 5.51 -3.84 -30.85
C LEU A 349 6.73 -3.15 -31.48
N ALA A 350 7.36 -2.27 -30.71
CA ALA A 350 8.77 -1.92 -30.79
C ALA A 350 9.24 -1.62 -29.36
#